data_AF-A0AAX4H836-F1
#
_entry.id   AF-A0AAX4H836-F1
#
_cell.length_a   1.000
_cell.length_b   1.000
_cell.length_c   1.000
_cell.angle_alpha   90.00
_cell.angle_beta   90.00
_cell.angle_gamma   90.00
#
_symmetry.space_group_name_H-M   'P 1'
#
loop_
_entity.id
_entity.type
_entity.pdbx_description
1 polymer ?
#
loop_
_entity_poly.entity_id
_entity_poly.type
_entity_poly.pdbx_seq_one_letter_code
_entity_poly.pdbx_strand_id
1 'polypeptide(L)'
;MDAYNALSQLFIMLFAFALPSITTLSSKPSDDHKCELVGTFSLFTQAFLGLLCILSLIIKRFYEYPERRTWQVWFFDVSKQIIGAMGVHVFNLLLSILKAQPDINVAKKKSDDCYENDDCTGSPCDWYFLNIVLDCTIGVYVLYLVLRFVSFVCKKYLHVTQIESGEYGPNPHRPSVRAYLKQLSLYFGSLMVTKFVLYGLVECFESELLWFTSNILLSWLNEYPNELEIFIVMFVVPVVMNCIQLVLVDNFIQNQEMHQKNLQYSHSRGHKMHMKSRQDEENLGYGSTT
;
A
#
# COMPACT_ATOMS: atom_id res chain seq x y z
N MET A 1 21.88 11.00 -19.95
CA MET A 1 21.20 12.12 -19.26
C MET A 1 20.07 11.63 -18.36
N ASP A 2 19.58 10.39 -18.53
CA ASP A 2 18.40 9.88 -17.82
C ASP A 2 18.65 9.36 -16.41
N ALA A 3 19.83 8.81 -16.11
CA ALA A 3 20.13 8.26 -14.78
C ALA A 3 20.33 9.35 -13.70
N TYR A 4 20.96 10.48 -14.06
CA TYR A 4 21.17 11.60 -13.12
C TYR A 4 19.86 12.32 -12.79
N ASN A 5 18.98 12.49 -13.79
CA ASN A 5 17.63 12.99 -13.58
C ASN A 5 16.79 12.02 -12.77
N ALA A 6 16.91 10.70 -13.00
CA ALA A 6 16.23 9.69 -12.18
C ALA A 6 16.71 9.69 -10.72
N LEU A 7 18.01 9.87 -10.46
CA LEU A 7 18.58 9.98 -9.11
C LEU A 7 18.15 11.28 -8.41
N SER A 8 18.09 12.40 -9.12
CA SER A 8 17.60 13.68 -8.59
C SER A 8 16.09 13.60 -8.25
N GLN A 9 15.30 12.98 -9.12
CA GLN A 9 13.88 12.73 -8.88
C GLN A 9 13.64 11.72 -7.75
N LEU A 10 14.50 10.71 -7.61
CA LEU A 10 14.51 9.76 -6.49
C LEU A 10 14.73 10.48 -5.16
N PHE A 11 15.67 11.42 -5.10
CA PHE A 11 15.93 12.23 -3.90
C PHE A 11 14.71 13.07 -3.49
N ILE A 12 13.98 13.62 -4.46
CA ILE A 12 12.73 14.37 -4.21
C ILE A 12 11.61 13.45 -3.72
N MET A 13 11.49 12.24 -4.28
CA MET A 13 10.51 11.24 -3.82
C MET A 13 10.80 10.72 -2.42
N LEU A 14 12.07 10.56 -2.05
CA LEU A 14 12.49 10.14 -0.71
C LEU A 14 12.07 11.17 0.35
N PHE A 15 12.17 12.46 0.03
CA PHE A 15 11.64 13.52 0.89
C PHE A 15 10.11 13.53 1.00
N ALA A 16 9.40 13.15 -0.07
CA ALA A 16 7.93 13.07 -0.06
C ALA A 16 7.39 11.81 0.66
N PHE A 17 8.15 10.71 0.65
CA PHE A 17 7.82 9.47 1.38
C PHE A 17 8.18 9.55 2.87
N ALA A 18 9.05 10.50 3.25
CA ALA A 18 9.35 10.78 4.65
C ALA A 18 8.16 11.37 5.45
N LEU A 19 6.95 11.47 4.87
CA LEU A 19 5.77 11.84 5.64
C LEU A 19 5.24 10.66 6.46
N PRO A 20 5.22 10.78 7.80
CA PRO A 20 4.84 9.73 8.73
C PRO A 20 3.45 9.13 8.48
N SER A 21 3.32 7.83 8.25
CA SER A 21 2.10 7.11 8.66
C SER A 21 2.14 6.91 10.18
N ILE A 22 1.99 8.00 10.96
CA ILE A 22 1.67 7.94 12.38
C ILE A 22 0.15 8.02 12.46
N THR A 23 -0.47 6.86 12.54
CA THR A 23 -1.78 6.78 13.20
C THR A 23 -1.53 7.18 14.64
N THR A 24 -2.31 8.16 15.08
CA THR A 24 -2.29 8.71 16.42
C THR A 24 -2.36 7.60 17.46
N LEU A 25 -1.23 7.33 18.15
CA LEU A 25 -1.25 6.65 19.44
C LEU A 25 -2.05 7.59 20.36
N SER A 26 -3.33 7.28 20.57
CA SER A 26 -4.12 7.94 21.60
C SER A 26 -3.60 7.46 22.96
N SER A 27 -2.53 8.08 23.46
CA SER A 27 -2.16 7.94 24.85
C SER A 27 -2.89 9.00 25.66
N LYS A 28 -3.62 8.53 26.68
CA LYS A 28 -4.24 9.33 27.72
C LYS A 28 -3.15 10.16 28.42
N PRO A 29 -3.37 11.46 28.74
CA PRO A 29 -2.33 12.27 29.33
C PRO A 29 -2.17 11.91 30.81
N SER A 30 -0.99 11.45 31.20
CA SER A 30 -0.53 11.47 32.59
C SER A 30 0.86 12.10 32.62
N ASP A 31 0.88 13.33 33.10
CA ASP A 31 1.96 14.14 33.68
C ASP A 31 3.39 14.09 33.08
N ASP A 32 3.79 15.28 32.62
CA ASP A 32 5.13 15.88 32.67
C ASP A 32 6.30 15.34 31.82
N HIS A 33 6.00 14.66 30.71
CA HIS A 33 6.93 14.61 29.58
C HIS A 33 6.28 15.16 28.31
N LYS A 34 6.82 16.26 27.80
CA LYS A 34 6.44 16.84 26.50
C LYS A 34 6.41 15.73 25.45
N CYS A 35 5.21 15.47 24.94
CA CYS A 35 4.94 14.51 23.89
C CYS A 35 5.59 15.00 22.58
N GLU A 36 6.86 14.63 22.33
CA GLU A 36 7.45 14.73 20.99
C GLU A 36 6.86 13.62 20.12
N LEU A 37 5.59 13.80 19.73
CA LEU A 37 4.83 12.84 18.92
C LEU A 37 5.30 12.78 17.45
N VAL A 38 6.32 13.59 17.09
CA VAL A 38 7.16 13.45 15.90
C VAL A 38 8.63 13.58 16.33
N GLY A 39 9.08 12.70 17.22
CA GLY A 39 10.50 12.64 17.57
C GLY A 39 11.35 12.37 16.32
N THR A 40 12.55 12.94 16.27
CA THR A 40 13.53 12.78 15.16
C THR A 40 13.73 11.31 14.76
N PHE A 41 13.66 10.40 15.74
CA PHE A 41 13.74 8.96 15.53
C PHE A 41 12.59 8.38 14.69
N SER A 42 11.35 8.84 14.91
CA SER A 42 10.17 8.40 14.16
C SER A 42 10.25 8.85 12.70
N LEU A 43 10.64 10.12 12.48
CA LEU A 43 10.84 10.69 11.15
C LEU A 43 11.93 9.95 10.36
N PHE A 44 13.06 9.65 11.01
CA PHE A 44 14.14 8.86 10.40
C PHE A 44 13.65 7.46 10.00
N THR A 45 12.93 6.79 10.91
CA THR A 45 12.39 5.45 10.67
C THR A 45 11.43 5.46 9.47
N GLN A 46 10.51 6.41 9.38
CA GLN A 46 9.58 6.49 8.25
C GLN A 46 10.25 6.85 6.93
N ALA A 47 11.22 7.75 6.94
CA ALA A 47 12.03 8.02 5.76
C ALA A 47 12.73 6.75 5.26
N PHE A 48 13.25 5.93 6.19
CA PHE A 48 13.86 4.65 5.86
C PHE A 48 12.86 3.63 5.31
N LEU A 49 11.69 3.48 5.93
CA LEU A 49 10.60 2.64 5.38
C LEU A 49 10.24 3.08 3.96
N GLY A 50 10.17 4.39 3.74
CA GLY A 50 9.86 4.95 2.43
C GLY A 50 10.88 4.69 1.36
N LEU A 51 12.16 4.77 1.72
CA LEU A 51 13.26 4.38 0.85
C LEU A 51 13.13 2.90 0.43
N LEU A 52 12.86 1.99 1.38
CA LEU A 52 12.68 0.56 1.07
C LEU A 52 11.49 0.32 0.15
N CYS A 53 10.38 1.02 0.41
CA CYS A 53 9.19 0.96 -0.42
C CYS A 53 9.45 1.42 -1.87
N ILE A 54 10.11 2.57 -2.06
CA ILE A 54 10.46 3.04 -3.41
C ILE A 54 11.46 2.09 -4.08
N LEU A 55 12.43 1.56 -3.34
CA LEU A 55 13.39 0.59 -3.85
C LEU A 55 12.66 -0.67 -4.37
N SER A 56 11.62 -1.13 -3.69
CA SER A 56 10.81 -2.26 -4.15
C SER A 56 10.17 -2.01 -5.53
N LEU A 57 9.71 -0.79 -5.81
CA LEU A 57 9.13 -0.40 -7.11
C LEU A 57 10.19 -0.27 -8.21
N ILE A 58 11.39 0.18 -7.85
CA ILE A 58 12.54 0.21 -8.77
C ILE A 58 12.94 -1.22 -9.14
N ILE A 59 13.03 -2.10 -8.15
CA ILE A 59 13.31 -3.53 -8.36
C ILE A 59 12.24 -4.13 -9.27
N LYS A 60 10.94 -3.93 -8.95
CA LYS A 60 9.82 -4.38 -9.80
C LYS A 60 9.99 -3.93 -11.25
N ARG A 61 10.34 -2.66 -11.47
CA ARG A 61 10.57 -2.13 -12.82
C ARG A 61 11.68 -2.87 -13.57
N PHE A 62 12.76 -3.27 -12.91
CA PHE A 62 13.83 -4.05 -13.55
C PHE A 62 13.37 -5.46 -13.97
N TYR A 63 12.40 -6.02 -13.25
CA TYR A 63 11.75 -7.29 -13.59
C TYR A 63 10.64 -7.17 -14.65
N GLU A 64 10.26 -5.96 -15.07
CA GLU A 64 9.37 -5.78 -16.23
C GLU A 64 10.10 -6.24 -17.51
N TYR A 65 9.59 -7.31 -18.11
CA TYR A 65 10.15 -7.90 -19.32
C TYR A 65 9.05 -8.61 -20.12
N PRO A 66 9.07 -8.55 -21.47
CA PRO A 66 10.02 -7.84 -22.34
C PRO A 66 9.79 -6.34 -22.48
N GLU A 67 8.55 -5.85 -22.39
CA GLU A 67 8.25 -4.43 -22.53
C GLU A 67 8.39 -3.72 -21.18
N ARG A 68 9.27 -2.73 -21.13
CA ARG A 68 9.54 -1.90 -19.94
C ARG A 68 8.89 -0.53 -20.09
N ARG A 69 8.25 -0.04 -19.03
CA ARG A 69 7.72 1.33 -19.00
C ARG A 69 8.84 2.35 -19.16
N THR A 70 8.58 3.43 -19.90
CA THR A 70 9.49 4.58 -19.97
C THR A 70 9.62 5.21 -18.58
N TRP A 71 10.73 5.88 -18.32
CA TRP A 71 10.96 6.52 -17.03
C TRP A 71 9.94 7.61 -16.73
N GLN A 72 9.43 8.31 -17.75
CA GLN A 72 8.40 9.34 -17.59
C GLN A 72 7.05 8.75 -17.13
N VAL A 73 6.62 7.65 -17.75
CA VAL A 73 5.38 6.96 -17.40
C VAL A 73 5.48 6.34 -16.01
N TRP A 74 6.61 5.70 -15.70
CA TRP A 74 6.88 5.15 -14.37
C TRP A 74 6.86 6.24 -13.30
N PHE A 75 7.46 7.40 -13.56
CA PHE A 75 7.43 8.52 -12.62
C PHE A 75 5.99 8.98 -12.33
N PHE A 76 5.13 9.06 -13.35
CA PHE A 76 3.71 9.39 -13.17
C PHE A 76 2.97 8.33 -12.35
N ASP A 77 3.22 7.04 -12.59
CA ASP A 77 2.58 5.96 -11.82
C ASP A 77 3.02 5.97 -10.35
N VAL A 78 4.31 6.19 -10.08
CA VAL A 78 4.85 6.27 -8.72
C VAL A 78 4.39 7.55 -8.02
N SER A 79 4.38 8.70 -8.70
CA SER A 79 3.94 9.96 -8.10
C SER A 79 2.46 9.92 -7.70
N LYS A 80 1.61 9.19 -8.42
CA LYS A 80 0.22 8.93 -7.99
C LYS A 80 0.18 8.22 -6.64
N GLN A 81 1.01 7.20 -6.44
CA GLN A 81 1.05 6.44 -5.19
C GLN A 81 1.54 7.30 -4.03
N ILE A 82 2.57 8.13 -4.25
CA ILE A 82 3.08 9.07 -3.24
C ILE A 82 2.01 10.09 -2.85
N ILE A 83 1.34 10.72 -3.82
CA ILE A 83 0.25 11.68 -3.57
C ILE A 83 -0.92 10.99 -2.87
N GLY A 84 -1.23 9.74 -3.25
CA GLY A 84 -2.25 8.93 -2.60
C GLY A 84 -1.93 8.64 -1.14
N ALA A 85 -0.70 8.23 -0.83
CA ALA A 85 -0.23 7.98 0.53
C ALA A 85 -0.31 9.25 1.40
N MET A 86 0.13 10.39 0.86
CA MET A 86 -0.02 11.69 1.52
C MET A 86 -1.49 12.06 1.76
N GLY A 87 -2.37 11.79 0.79
CA GLY A 87 -3.80 11.98 0.92
C GLY A 87 -4.44 11.17 2.04
N VAL A 88 -4.14 9.87 2.09
CA VAL A 88 -4.62 8.98 3.14
C VAL A 88 -4.10 9.41 4.51
N HIS A 89 -2.85 9.87 4.60
CA HIS A 89 -2.30 10.44 5.83
C HIS A 89 -3.10 11.66 6.33
N VAL A 90 -3.33 12.64 5.45
CA VAL A 90 -4.14 13.83 5.79
C VAL A 90 -5.55 13.42 6.21
N PHE A 91 -6.15 12.44 5.52
CA PHE A 91 -7.46 11.94 5.85
C PHE A 91 -7.52 11.28 7.24
N ASN A 92 -6.53 10.46 7.58
CA ASN A 92 -6.43 9.85 8.92
C ASN A 92 -6.30 10.90 10.01
N LEU A 93 -5.50 11.96 9.78
CA LEU A 93 -5.38 13.08 10.70
C LEU A 93 -6.71 13.81 10.89
N LEU A 94 -7.42 14.09 9.79
CA LEU A 94 -8.74 14.73 9.84
C LEU A 94 -9.74 13.88 10.62
N LEU A 95 -9.77 12.56 10.41
CA LEU A 95 -10.63 11.66 11.18
C LEU A 95 -10.28 11.66 12.68
N SER A 96 -8.99 11.68 13.03
CA SER A 96 -8.56 11.76 14.42
C SER A 96 -9.02 13.08 15.08
N ILE A 97 -8.95 14.20 14.36
CA ILE A 97 -9.42 15.51 14.86
C ILE A 97 -10.95 15.51 15.01
N LEU A 98 -11.67 14.96 14.04
CA LEU A 98 -13.14 14.86 14.07
C LEU A 98 -13.61 13.98 15.24
N LYS A 99 -12.95 12.86 15.51
CA LYS A 99 -13.22 11.98 16.65
C LYS A 99 -12.92 12.62 18.00
N ALA A 100 -11.97 13.56 18.05
CA ALA A 100 -11.63 14.27 19.28
C ALA A 100 -12.65 15.37 19.64
N GLN A 101 -13.60 15.70 18.75
CA GLN A 101 -14.64 16.69 19.04
C GLN A 101 -15.76 16.08 19.92
N PRO A 102 -16.10 16.69 21.06
CA PRO A 102 -17.04 16.12 22.03
C PRO A 102 -18.53 16.13 21.61
N ASP A 103 -18.91 16.80 20.52
CA ASP A 103 -20.31 17.19 20.28
C ASP A 103 -21.06 16.38 19.19
N ILE A 104 -20.42 15.40 18.53
CA ILE A 104 -21.13 14.47 17.62
C ILE A 104 -21.26 13.10 18.32
N ASN A 105 -22.43 12.91 18.94
CA ASN A 105 -22.87 11.65 19.57
C ASN A 105 -23.07 10.52 18.55
N VAL A 106 -22.00 10.06 17.92
CA VAL A 106 -21.88 8.71 17.36
C VAL A 106 -20.93 7.87 18.24
N ALA A 107 -20.03 8.51 18.98
CA ALA A 107 -19.17 7.89 19.98
C ALA A 107 -19.86 7.80 21.36
N LYS A 108 -21.02 7.12 21.43
CA LYS A 108 -21.57 6.63 22.69
C LYS A 108 -22.29 5.30 22.46
N LYS A 109 -21.51 4.30 22.06
CA LYS A 109 -21.67 2.96 22.62
C LYS A 109 -20.40 2.63 23.40
N LYS A 110 -20.17 3.44 24.45
CA LYS A 110 -19.35 3.01 25.58
C LYS A 110 -20.07 1.78 26.11
N SER A 111 -19.48 0.61 25.95
CA SER A 111 -19.87 -0.58 26.69
C SER A 111 -19.73 -0.22 28.16
N ASP A 112 -20.86 0.10 28.81
CA ASP A 112 -20.93 0.54 30.21
C ASP A 112 -20.67 -0.61 31.21
N ASP A 113 -19.97 -1.67 30.81
CA ASP A 113 -19.62 -2.83 31.66
C ASP A 113 -18.12 -3.18 31.61
N CYS A 114 -17.22 -2.19 31.62
CA CYS A 114 -15.78 -2.42 31.75
C CYS A 114 -15.29 -2.03 33.16
N TYR A 115 -15.33 -2.99 34.08
CA TYR A 115 -14.83 -2.86 35.46
C TYR A 115 -13.33 -3.24 35.50
N GLU A 116 -12.48 -2.26 35.82
CA GLU A 116 -11.17 -2.37 36.47
C GLU A 116 -10.30 -3.63 36.21
N ASN A 117 -10.15 -4.06 34.95
CA ASN A 117 -9.06 -4.94 34.48
C ASN A 117 -8.73 -4.59 33.02
N ASP A 118 -7.45 -4.54 32.70
CA ASP A 118 -6.79 -3.83 31.59
C ASP A 118 -7.07 -4.37 30.15
N ASP A 119 -8.09 -5.20 29.94
CA ASP A 119 -8.22 -6.03 28.73
C ASP A 119 -9.37 -5.63 27.76
N CYS A 120 -10.18 -4.62 28.07
CA CYS A 120 -11.36 -4.30 27.24
C CYS A 120 -11.11 -3.23 26.16
N THR A 121 -9.97 -2.53 26.21
CA THR A 121 -9.57 -1.58 25.18
C THR A 121 -8.23 -2.04 24.62
N GLY A 122 -8.23 -2.63 23.42
CA GLY A 122 -7.03 -3.18 22.79
C GLY A 122 -5.84 -2.22 22.87
N SER A 123 -4.63 -2.77 22.99
CA SER A 123 -3.43 -1.96 23.17
C SER A 123 -3.20 -1.03 21.96
N PRO A 124 -2.45 0.07 22.11
CA PRO A 124 -2.14 0.94 20.99
C PRO A 124 -1.39 0.24 19.85
N CYS A 125 -0.60 -0.80 20.16
CA CYS A 125 0.06 -1.67 19.19
C CYS A 125 -0.95 -2.52 18.40
N ASP A 126 -1.96 -3.09 19.07
CA ASP A 126 -3.02 -3.87 18.43
C ASP A 126 -3.79 -3.03 17.41
N TRP A 127 -4.18 -1.81 17.81
CA TRP A 127 -4.89 -0.87 16.95
C TRP A 127 -4.07 -0.46 15.74
N TYR A 128 -2.79 -0.14 15.94
CA TYR A 128 -1.88 0.21 14.86
C TYR A 128 -1.72 -0.95 13.88
N PHE A 129 -1.44 -2.15 14.40
CA PHE A 129 -1.24 -3.36 13.62
C PHE A 129 -2.50 -3.73 12.83
N LEU A 130 -3.67 -3.71 13.47
CA LEU A 130 -4.96 -3.97 12.83
C LEU A 130 -5.18 -3.03 11.64
N ASN A 131 -4.98 -1.72 11.84
CA ASN A 131 -5.17 -0.74 10.78
C ASN A 131 -4.22 -0.97 9.59
N ILE A 132 -2.95 -1.26 9.85
CA ILE A 132 -1.98 -1.55 8.77
C ILE A 132 -2.32 -2.83 8.04
N VAL A 133 -2.62 -3.91 8.76
CA VAL A 133 -2.96 -5.19 8.15
C VAL A 133 -4.23 -5.03 7.31
N LEU A 134 -5.27 -4.37 7.82
CA LEU A 134 -6.50 -4.13 7.07
C LEU A 134 -6.26 -3.26 5.84
N ASP A 135 -5.53 -2.15 5.95
CA ASP A 135 -5.20 -1.27 4.82
C ASP A 135 -4.41 -2.02 3.73
N CYS A 136 -3.40 -2.82 4.12
CA CYS A 136 -2.52 -3.52 3.20
C CYS A 136 -3.12 -4.80 2.60
N THR A 137 -4.16 -5.36 3.21
CA THR A 137 -4.81 -6.61 2.75
C THR A 137 -6.17 -6.32 2.13
N ILE A 138 -7.19 -6.16 2.97
CA ILE A 138 -8.57 -5.91 2.56
C ILE A 138 -8.66 -4.59 1.81
N GLY A 139 -7.90 -3.56 2.23
CA GLY A 139 -7.85 -2.27 1.58
C GLY A 139 -7.40 -2.33 0.14
N VAL A 140 -6.34 -3.08 -0.17
CA VAL A 140 -5.87 -3.27 -1.55
C VAL A 140 -6.92 -3.97 -2.41
N TYR A 141 -7.61 -4.97 -1.86
CA TYR A 141 -8.69 -5.67 -2.55
C TYR A 141 -9.91 -4.75 -2.80
N VAL A 142 -10.37 -4.03 -1.79
CA VAL A 142 -11.48 -3.07 -1.91
C VAL A 142 -11.11 -1.95 -2.89
N LEU A 143 -9.87 -1.43 -2.83
CA LEU A 143 -9.37 -0.44 -3.77
C LEU A 143 -9.45 -0.93 -5.21
N TYR A 144 -9.07 -2.18 -5.48
CA TYR A 144 -9.21 -2.77 -6.80
C TYR A 144 -10.67 -2.75 -7.29
N LEU A 145 -11.62 -3.16 -6.45
CA LEU A 145 -13.05 -3.18 -6.79
C LEU A 145 -13.59 -1.75 -7.01
N VAL A 146 -13.27 -0.82 -6.12
CA VAL A 146 -13.69 0.59 -6.20
C VAL A 146 -13.11 1.23 -7.45
N LEU A 147 -11.82 1.06 -7.73
CA LEU A 147 -11.16 1.60 -8.91
C LEU A 147 -11.84 1.12 -10.20
N ARG A 148 -12.17 -0.18 -10.28
CA ARG A 148 -12.90 -0.77 -11.41
C ARG A 148 -14.31 -0.18 -11.54
N PHE A 149 -15.03 -0.06 -10.43
CA PHE A 149 -16.38 0.49 -10.40
C PHE A 149 -16.41 1.97 -10.80
N VAL A 150 -15.58 2.81 -10.16
CA VAL A 150 -15.46 4.24 -10.46
C VAL A 150 -15.02 4.46 -11.90
N SER A 151 -14.04 3.70 -12.40
CA SER A 151 -13.60 3.77 -13.80
C SER A 151 -14.73 3.41 -14.76
N PHE A 152 -15.51 2.37 -14.46
CA PHE A 152 -16.67 1.99 -15.26
C PHE A 152 -17.73 3.11 -15.28
N VAL A 153 -18.04 3.69 -14.13
CA VAL A 153 -19.01 4.79 -14.02
C VAL A 153 -18.55 6.01 -14.81
N CYS A 154 -17.28 6.40 -14.69
CA CYS A 154 -16.70 7.53 -15.40
C CYS A 154 -16.70 7.33 -16.93
N LYS A 155 -16.42 6.11 -17.42
CA LYS A 155 -16.46 5.80 -18.86
C LYS A 155 -17.89 5.77 -19.40
N LYS A 156 -18.80 5.10 -18.68
CA LYS A 156 -20.15 4.81 -19.19
C LYS A 156 -21.12 5.98 -19.03
N TYR A 157 -21.07 6.71 -17.91
CA TYR A 157 -22.04 7.77 -17.60
C TYR A 157 -21.49 9.17 -17.83
N LEU A 158 -20.21 9.41 -17.54
CA LEU A 158 -19.59 10.73 -17.68
C LEU A 158 -18.82 10.91 -19.01
N HIS A 159 -18.71 9.85 -19.82
CA HIS A 159 -17.99 9.82 -21.10
C HIS A 159 -16.56 10.42 -21.02
N VAL A 160 -15.88 10.26 -19.88
CA VAL A 160 -14.55 10.82 -19.68
C VAL A 160 -13.54 10.03 -20.49
N THR A 161 -12.86 10.69 -21.42
CA THR A 161 -11.77 10.12 -22.21
C THR A 161 -10.42 10.28 -21.51
N GLN A 162 -9.44 9.43 -21.88
CA GLN A 162 -8.05 9.44 -21.37
C GLN A 162 -7.89 9.04 -19.90
N ILE A 163 -8.70 8.08 -19.44
CA ILE A 163 -8.62 7.51 -18.08
C ILE A 163 -8.12 6.06 -18.09
N GLU A 164 -7.56 5.60 -19.21
CA GLU A 164 -6.93 4.28 -19.29
C GLU A 164 -5.66 4.28 -18.44
N SER A 165 -5.61 3.37 -17.47
CA SER A 165 -4.54 3.38 -16.48
C SER A 165 -3.18 3.12 -17.13
N GLY A 166 -2.19 3.95 -16.78
CA GLY A 166 -0.84 3.85 -17.32
C GLY A 166 -0.69 4.35 -18.77
N GLU A 167 -1.77 4.88 -19.36
CA GLU A 167 -1.78 5.47 -20.70
C GLU A 167 -1.96 6.99 -20.60
N TYR A 168 -0.89 7.74 -20.88
CA TYR A 168 -0.85 9.20 -20.69
C TYR A 168 -0.84 9.97 -22.01
N GLY A 169 -1.11 9.32 -23.13
CA GLY A 169 -1.20 9.96 -24.45
C GLY A 169 -0.35 9.24 -25.49
N PRO A 170 -0.52 9.60 -26.77
CA PRO A 170 -0.05 8.78 -27.89
C PRO A 170 1.47 8.59 -27.97
N ASN A 171 2.27 9.42 -27.27
CA ASN A 171 3.71 9.28 -27.21
C ASN A 171 4.19 9.02 -25.76
N PRO A 172 4.69 7.80 -25.46
CA PRO A 172 5.22 7.44 -24.14
C PRO A 172 6.40 8.29 -23.63
N HIS A 173 7.12 8.99 -24.51
CA HIS A 173 8.24 9.87 -24.14
C HIS A 173 7.79 11.31 -23.81
N ARG A 174 6.53 11.66 -24.09
CA ARG A 174 5.93 12.96 -23.79
C ARG A 174 4.52 12.78 -23.21
N PRO A 175 4.40 12.24 -21.98
CA PRO A 175 3.09 11.99 -21.37
C PRO A 175 2.35 13.30 -21.08
N SER A 176 1.04 13.30 -21.31
CA SER A 176 0.16 14.44 -21.10
C SER A 176 -0.20 14.61 -19.63
N VAL A 177 0.14 15.77 -19.06
CA VAL A 177 -0.21 16.14 -17.67
C VAL A 177 -1.72 16.16 -17.46
N ARG A 178 -2.52 16.47 -18.49
CA ARG A 178 -3.99 16.47 -18.38
C ARG A 178 -4.55 15.06 -18.17
N ALA A 179 -4.02 14.06 -18.90
CA ALA A 179 -4.40 12.66 -18.72
C ALA A 179 -3.96 12.16 -17.33
N TYR A 180 -2.75 12.55 -16.91
CA TYR A 180 -2.23 12.27 -15.58
C TYR A 180 -3.15 12.80 -14.47
N LEU A 181 -3.54 14.08 -14.51
CA LEU A 181 -4.39 14.67 -13.47
C LEU A 181 -5.77 14.00 -13.37
N LYS A 182 -6.37 13.61 -14.50
CA LYS A 182 -7.63 12.84 -14.51
C LYS A 182 -7.46 11.49 -13.81
N GLN A 183 -6.41 10.75 -14.16
CA GLN A 183 -6.14 9.45 -13.54
C GLN A 183 -5.74 9.57 -12.07
N LEU A 184 -4.99 10.62 -11.71
CA LEU A 184 -4.64 10.94 -10.33
C LEU A 184 -5.90 11.22 -9.51
N SER A 185 -6.81 12.05 -10.01
CA SER A 185 -8.07 12.35 -9.33
C SER A 185 -8.96 11.11 -9.18
N LEU A 186 -9.04 10.27 -10.20
CA LEU A 186 -9.79 9.01 -10.16
C LEU A 186 -9.19 8.05 -9.12
N TYR A 187 -7.87 7.89 -9.12
CA TYR A 187 -7.16 7.05 -8.15
C TYR A 187 -7.32 7.58 -6.72
N PHE A 188 -7.11 8.88 -6.51
CA PHE A 188 -7.26 9.53 -5.22
C PHE A 188 -8.69 9.42 -4.68
N GLY A 189 -9.70 9.66 -5.52
CA GLY A 189 -11.10 9.49 -5.14
C GLY A 189 -11.42 8.04 -4.75
N SER A 190 -10.86 7.07 -5.48
CA SER A 190 -11.01 5.64 -5.17
C SER A 190 -10.34 5.26 -3.84
N LEU A 191 -9.18 5.85 -3.53
CA LEU A 191 -8.53 5.70 -2.23
C LEU A 191 -9.40 6.25 -1.08
N MET A 192 -9.99 7.44 -1.24
CA MET A 192 -10.85 8.03 -0.22
C MET A 192 -12.08 7.14 0.05
N VAL A 193 -12.75 6.68 -1.01
CA VAL A 193 -13.90 5.75 -0.88
C VAL A 193 -13.48 4.47 -0.18
N THR A 194 -12.35 3.87 -0.56
CA THR A 194 -11.80 2.68 0.09
C THR A 194 -11.56 2.93 1.58
N LYS A 195 -10.99 4.09 1.93
CA LYS A 195 -10.70 4.42 3.31
C LYS A 195 -11.96 4.61 4.15
N PHE A 196 -13.01 5.21 3.59
CA PHE A 196 -14.32 5.28 4.24
C PHE A 196 -14.94 3.89 4.47
N VAL A 197 -14.83 2.98 3.50
CA VAL A 197 -15.34 1.60 3.63
C VAL A 197 -14.59 0.84 4.72
N LEU A 198 -13.25 0.91 4.73
CA LEU A 198 -12.45 0.27 5.77
C LEU A 198 -12.71 0.85 7.16
N TYR A 199 -12.81 2.17 7.25
CA TYR A 199 -13.15 2.85 8.49
C TYR A 199 -14.50 2.35 9.02
N GLY A 200 -15.54 2.31 8.17
CA GLY A 200 -16.84 1.77 8.55
C GLY A 200 -16.77 0.31 8.98
N LEU A 201 -15.94 -0.51 8.33
CA LEU A 201 -15.72 -1.91 8.71
C LEU A 201 -15.10 -2.02 10.11
N VAL A 202 -14.07 -1.23 10.41
CA VAL A 202 -13.42 -1.22 11.73
C VAL A 202 -14.42 -0.79 12.80
N GLU A 203 -15.17 0.28 12.57
CA GLU A 203 -16.18 0.76 13.54
C GLU A 203 -17.32 -0.25 13.76
N CYS A 204 -17.72 -1.02 12.73
CA CYS A 204 -18.79 -2.00 12.87
C CYS A 204 -18.36 -3.27 13.63
N PHE A 205 -17.08 -3.66 13.51
CA PHE A 205 -16.56 -4.95 14.00
C PHE A 205 -15.37 -4.81 14.94
N GLU A 206 -15.25 -3.66 15.61
CA GLU A 206 -14.11 -3.30 16.46
C GLU A 206 -13.73 -4.41 17.45
N SER A 207 -14.70 -4.86 18.26
CA SER A 207 -14.44 -5.84 19.32
C SER A 207 -13.93 -7.18 18.78
N GLU A 208 -14.53 -7.68 17.69
CA GLU A 208 -14.15 -8.96 17.07
C GLU A 208 -12.77 -8.86 16.39
N LEU A 209 -12.49 -7.73 15.72
CA LEU A 209 -11.22 -7.50 15.03
C LEU A 209 -10.04 -7.32 16.00
N LEU A 210 -10.26 -6.62 17.12
CA LEU A 210 -9.25 -6.49 18.17
C LEU A 210 -8.98 -7.83 18.86
N TRP A 211 -10.03 -8.59 19.19
CA TRP A 211 -9.88 -9.91 19.77
C TRP A 211 -9.08 -10.84 18.85
N PHE A 212 -9.42 -10.87 17.56
CA PHE A 212 -8.69 -11.64 16.54
C PHE A 212 -7.22 -11.17 16.41
N THR A 213 -6.98 -9.87 16.46
CA THR A 213 -5.62 -9.32 16.33
C THR A 213 -4.73 -9.75 17.50
N SER A 214 -5.18 -9.52 18.73
CA SER A 214 -4.38 -9.82 19.93
C SER A 214 -4.21 -11.33 20.14
N ASN A 215 -5.29 -12.11 20.03
CA ASN A 215 -5.28 -13.54 20.38
C ASN A 215 -4.84 -14.48 19.26
N ILE A 216 -4.85 -14.03 18.00
CA ILE A 216 -4.50 -14.89 16.86
C ILE A 216 -3.31 -14.31 16.10
N LEU A 217 -3.40 -13.06 15.64
CA LEU A 217 -2.34 -12.48 14.81
C LEU A 217 -1.06 -12.15 15.58
N LEU A 218 -1.19 -11.71 16.84
CA LEU A 218 -0.06 -11.33 17.68
C LEU A 218 0.28 -12.36 18.76
N SER A 219 -0.53 -13.40 18.93
CA SER A 219 -0.28 -14.43 19.95
C SER A 219 1.09 -15.12 19.83
N TRP A 220 1.67 -15.20 18.62
CA TRP A 220 3.01 -15.75 18.42
C TRP A 220 4.15 -14.81 18.85
N LEU A 221 3.86 -13.52 19.06
CA LEU A 221 4.78 -12.53 19.60
C LEU A 221 4.80 -12.51 21.13
N ASN A 222 3.73 -12.97 21.79
CA ASN A 222 3.60 -12.95 23.26
C ASN A 222 4.66 -13.79 23.99
N GLU A 223 5.32 -14.72 23.30
CA GLU A 223 6.42 -15.53 23.85
C GLU A 223 7.75 -14.74 23.95
N TYR A 224 7.83 -13.59 23.29
CA TYR A 224 9.04 -12.75 23.18
C TYR A 224 8.95 -11.49 24.05
N PRO A 225 10.08 -10.82 24.35
CA PRO A 225 10.05 -9.57 25.10
C PRO A 225 9.33 -8.45 24.34
N ASN A 226 8.63 -7.58 25.07
CA ASN A 226 7.84 -6.46 24.54
C ASN A 226 8.62 -5.56 23.56
N GLU A 227 9.94 -5.40 23.75
CA GLU A 227 10.79 -4.61 22.85
C GLU A 227 10.82 -5.20 21.43
N LEU A 228 10.86 -6.53 21.32
CA LEU A 228 10.88 -7.24 20.04
C LEU A 228 9.51 -7.17 19.37
N GLU A 229 8.43 -7.29 20.14
CA GLU A 229 7.05 -7.15 19.65
C GLU A 229 6.86 -5.79 18.99
N ILE A 230 7.20 -4.71 19.69
CA ILE A 230 7.10 -3.33 19.20
C ILE A 230 7.93 -3.16 17.92
N PHE A 231 9.16 -3.67 17.89
CA PHE A 231 10.01 -3.59 16.70
C PHE A 231 9.39 -4.32 15.50
N ILE A 232 8.86 -5.53 15.69
CA ILE A 232 8.25 -6.29 14.59
C ILE A 232 6.97 -5.59 14.10
N VAL A 233 6.09 -5.19 15.01
CA VAL A 233 4.79 -4.59 14.71
C VAL A 233 4.92 -3.22 14.05
N MET A 234 5.83 -2.38 14.53
CA MET A 234 5.98 -1.00 14.04
C MET A 234 6.96 -0.84 12.89
N PHE A 235 7.86 -1.81 12.68
CA PHE A 235 8.89 -1.71 11.64
C PHE A 235 8.82 -2.84 10.62
N VAL A 236 9.01 -4.09 11.05
CA VAL A 236 9.17 -5.23 10.12
C VAL A 236 7.91 -5.49 9.31
N VAL A 237 6.76 -5.62 9.99
CA VAL A 237 5.48 -5.89 9.33
C VAL A 237 5.09 -4.74 8.39
N PRO A 238 5.14 -3.46 8.81
CA PRO A 238 4.85 -2.35 7.92
C PRO A 238 5.75 -2.29 6.69
N VAL A 239 7.06 -2.59 6.80
CA VAL A 239 7.95 -2.63 5.62
C VAL A 239 7.46 -3.64 4.60
N VAL A 240 7.24 -4.88 5.04
CA VAL A 240 6.87 -5.98 4.14
C VAL A 240 5.50 -5.71 3.52
N MET A 241 4.51 -5.36 4.35
CA MET A 241 3.13 -5.17 3.92
C MET A 241 2.99 -3.96 2.98
N ASN A 242 3.66 -2.83 3.28
CA ASN A 242 3.62 -1.66 2.39
C ASN A 242 4.36 -1.92 1.07
N CYS A 243 5.47 -2.66 1.07
CA CYS A 243 6.14 -3.06 -0.18
C CYS A 243 5.21 -3.91 -1.04
N ILE A 244 4.56 -4.91 -0.45
CA ILE A 244 3.58 -5.76 -1.15
C ILE A 244 2.42 -4.90 -1.67
N GLN A 245 1.84 -4.04 -0.82
CA GLN A 245 0.77 -3.14 -1.20
C GLN A 245 1.15 -2.27 -2.41
N LEU A 246 2.31 -1.61 -2.40
CA LEU A 246 2.75 -0.76 -3.51
C LEU A 246 2.99 -1.57 -4.79
N VAL A 247 3.55 -2.77 -4.68
CA VAL A 247 3.72 -3.66 -5.84
C VAL A 247 2.37 -4.06 -6.43
N LEU A 248 1.37 -4.40 -5.59
CA LEU A 248 0.02 -4.74 -6.02
C LEU A 248 -0.71 -3.54 -6.63
N VAL A 249 -0.65 -2.38 -5.98
CA VAL A 249 -1.26 -1.14 -6.47
C VAL A 249 -0.63 -0.70 -7.78
N ASP A 250 0.70 -0.76 -7.90
CA ASP A 250 1.39 -0.47 -9.16
C ASP A 250 0.96 -1.45 -10.26
N ASN A 251 0.62 -2.70 -9.93
CA ASN A 251 0.06 -3.64 -10.90
C ASN A 251 -1.33 -3.23 -11.42
N PHE A 252 -2.13 -2.52 -10.62
CA PHE A 252 -3.42 -1.99 -11.04
C PHE A 252 -3.28 -0.69 -11.83
N ILE A 253 -2.33 0.18 -11.44
CA ILE A 253 -2.14 1.50 -12.04
C ILE A 253 -1.37 1.41 -13.36
N GLN A 254 -0.45 0.45 -13.53
CA GLN A 254 0.28 0.30 -14.78
C GLN A 254 -0.63 -0.03 -15.96
N ASN A 255 -0.11 0.17 -17.17
CA ASN A 255 -0.80 -0.18 -18.40
C ASN A 255 -1.08 -1.70 -18.44
N GLN A 256 -2.37 -2.04 -18.46
CA GLN A 256 -2.84 -3.41 -18.38
C GLN A 256 -2.51 -4.23 -19.65
N GLU A 257 -2.49 -3.60 -20.82
CA GLU A 257 -2.15 -4.28 -22.07
C GLU A 257 -0.68 -4.70 -22.08
N MET A 258 0.23 -3.79 -21.71
CA MET A 258 1.66 -4.11 -21.57
C MET A 258 1.88 -5.20 -20.52
N HIS A 259 1.19 -5.11 -19.37
CA HIS A 259 1.32 -6.11 -18.31
C HIS A 259 0.87 -7.51 -18.78
N GLN A 260 -0.27 -7.62 -19.46
CA GLN A 260 -0.77 -8.88 -19.99
C GLN A 260 0.16 -9.48 -21.04
N LYS A 261 0.72 -8.66 -21.94
CA LYS A 261 1.71 -9.12 -22.93
C LYS A 261 2.96 -9.69 -22.26
N ASN A 262 3.46 -9.03 -21.21
CA ASN A 262 4.62 -9.50 -20.45
C ASN A 262 4.37 -10.84 -19.75
N LEU A 263 3.16 -11.03 -19.18
CA LEU A 263 2.75 -12.30 -18.58
C LEU A 263 2.66 -13.42 -19.62
N GLN A 264 2.01 -13.16 -20.77
CA GLN A 264 1.90 -14.13 -21.87
C GLN A 264 3.27 -14.55 -22.41
N TYR A 265 4.18 -13.59 -22.56
CA TYR A 265 5.55 -13.87 -22.97
C TYR A 265 6.27 -14.78 -21.96
N SER A 266 6.17 -14.46 -20.68
CA SER A 266 6.83 -15.23 -19.61
C SER A 266 6.32 -16.68 -19.56
N HIS A 267 5.00 -16.88 -19.70
CA HIS A 267 4.39 -18.21 -19.78
C HIS A 267 4.86 -18.98 -21.02
N SER A 268 4.88 -18.33 -22.18
CA SER A 268 5.33 -18.92 -23.44
C SER A 268 6.81 -19.35 -23.40
N ARG A 269 7.65 -18.52 -22.78
CA ARG A 269 9.08 -18.81 -22.57
C ARG A 269 9.28 -19.99 -21.61
N GLY A 270 8.54 -20.03 -20.50
CA GLY A 270 8.57 -21.15 -19.56
C GLY A 270 8.21 -22.48 -20.24
N HIS A 271 7.14 -22.48 -21.04
CA HIS A 271 6.71 -23.67 -21.79
C HIS A 271 7.75 -24.14 -22.81
N LYS A 272 8.39 -23.22 -23.55
CA LYS A 272 9.47 -23.55 -24.49
C LYS A 272 10.69 -24.16 -23.80
N MET A 273 11.07 -23.64 -22.63
CA MET A 273 12.20 -24.19 -21.85
C MET A 273 11.88 -25.60 -21.34
N HIS A 274 10.67 -25.84 -20.84
CA HIS A 274 10.23 -27.16 -20.37
C HIS A 274 10.11 -28.20 -21.49
N MET A 275 9.65 -27.79 -22.69
CA MET A 275 9.68 -28.68 -23.86
C MET A 275 11.10 -29.03 -24.27
N LYS A 276 12.02 -28.05 -24.25
CA LYS A 276 13.42 -28.28 -24.58
C LYS A 276 14.09 -29.23 -23.59
N SER A 277 13.87 -29.05 -22.29
CA SER A 277 14.43 -29.95 -21.27
C SER A 277 13.93 -31.38 -21.42
N ARG A 278 12.64 -31.59 -21.76
CA ARG A 278 12.11 -32.93 -22.06
C ARG A 278 12.77 -33.57 -23.28
N GLN A 279 12.97 -32.80 -24.35
CA GLN A 279 13.67 -33.30 -25.54
C GLN A 279 15.13 -33.66 -25.22
N ASP A 280 15.81 -32.84 -24.43
CA ASP A 280 17.19 -33.10 -24.01
C ASP A 280 17.27 -34.38 -23.15
N GLU A 281 16.30 -34.63 -22.26
CA GLU A 281 16.18 -35.87 -21.48
C GLU A 281 15.91 -37.11 -22.33
N GLU A 282 14.98 -37.04 -23.29
CA GLU A 282 14.70 -38.15 -24.23
C GLU A 282 15.93 -38.52 -25.06
N ASN A 283 16.69 -37.52 -25.53
CA ASN A 283 17.92 -37.72 -26.29
C ASN A 283 19.03 -38.37 -25.44
N LEU A 284 19.14 -38.02 -24.16
CA LEU A 284 20.10 -38.64 -23.22
C LEU A 284 19.71 -40.07 -22.84
N GLY A 285 18.41 -40.36 -22.72
CA GLY A 285 17.90 -41.70 -22.46
C GLY A 285 18.19 -42.68 -23.60
N TYR A 286 18.03 -42.26 -24.85
CA TYR A 286 18.32 -43.08 -26.03
C TYR A 286 19.83 -43.35 -26.23
N GLY A 287 20.70 -42.43 -25.84
CA GLY A 287 22.16 -42.57 -25.95
C GLY A 287 22.80 -43.54 -24.95
N SER A 288 22.05 -44.03 -23.96
CA SER A 288 22.58 -44.90 -22.89
C SER A 288 22.27 -46.40 -23.10
N THR A 289 21.53 -46.76 -24.15
CA THR A 289 21.10 -48.14 -24.47
C THR A 289 21.85 -48.80 -25.63
N THR A 290 22.94 -48.19 -26.13
CA THR A 290 23.82 -48.75 -27.18
C THR A 290 25.21 -49.04 -26.67
#